data_AF-A0A6C0J680-F1
#
_entry.id   AF-A0A6C0J680-F1
#
_cell.length_a   1.000
_cell.length_b   1.000
_cell.length_c   1.000
_cell.angle_alpha   90.00
_cell.angle_beta   90.00
_cell.angle_gamma   90.00
#
_symmetry.space_group_name_H-M   'P 1'
#
loop_
_entity.id
_entity.type
_entity.pdbx_description
1 polymer ?
#
loop_
_entity_poly.entity_id
_entity_poly.type
_entity_poly.pdbx_seq_one_letter_code
_entity_poly.pdbx_strand_id
1 'polypeptide(L)'
;MDVPSNFLINDIRKTEDFRKKTFSGYSRKDVFDIFFKSLDENKLEESCQWCVEIVISGYYEDLWDRLINYISKYIGVHNPLLPYTLFLRIVKFLKLKKIDVYKNNYLELRNSQEVRNLFCELVCIIIMSTKTRKPNNLVKITPTEFLLEGFQKRLLAKTFDGAEKFVMADDPNELRIIINEFFYNIEESRFKLNNLVYWLSWALEWEKNIQKKKGELICSIRDISGIDKKYCRDFIWIIWEVILYETNNKNNEILTKQIRSLYEFFKMKFTESKKRKRINLILNALDLLSIQMNYDFVEKNPIIDRYHILIQACGNINLLYKEKKVNENFTSDAVNSKIKLEATYVVTKYQDLSMLEDFPNKKKPKYLKSKENPRDLTPKEKEKKNLEEISQGKQDMVSQIDTLILGSGKSTVAKIPIRVTDTINEESNKTVSLISEIEEKLNKKKKKKKIINVMVNKNN
;
A
#
# COMPACT_ATOMS: atom_id res chain seq x y z
N MET A 1 -7.62 -6.83 -29.31
CA MET A 1 -9.06 -7.13 -29.45
C MET A 1 -9.81 -5.91 -29.02
N ASP A 2 -10.58 -5.33 -29.92
CA ASP A 2 -11.35 -4.14 -29.64
C ASP A 2 -12.58 -4.49 -28.80
N VAL A 3 -12.96 -3.59 -27.89
CA VAL A 3 -14.15 -3.76 -27.06
C VAL A 3 -15.37 -3.66 -27.99
N PRO A 4 -16.30 -4.63 -27.98
CA PRO A 4 -17.49 -4.54 -28.82
C PRO A 4 -18.33 -3.31 -28.45
N SER A 5 -19.01 -2.71 -29.44
CA SER A 5 -19.66 -1.40 -29.32
C SER A 5 -20.69 -1.31 -28.17
N ASN A 6 -21.42 -2.38 -27.92
CA ASN A 6 -22.39 -2.49 -26.81
C ASN A 6 -21.74 -2.44 -25.41
N PHE A 7 -20.43 -2.63 -25.29
CA PHE A 7 -19.66 -2.58 -24.06
C PHE A 7 -18.77 -1.33 -23.93
N LEU A 8 -18.77 -0.44 -24.92
CA LEU A 8 -18.05 0.84 -24.85
C LEU A 8 -18.74 1.78 -23.86
N ILE A 9 -17.97 2.51 -23.06
CA ILE A 9 -18.49 3.59 -22.23
C ILE A 9 -18.40 4.89 -23.01
N ASN A 10 -19.57 5.41 -23.39
CA ASN A 10 -19.75 6.66 -24.12
C ASN A 10 -20.23 7.72 -23.14
N ASP A 11 -19.38 8.67 -22.79
CA ASP A 11 -19.70 9.67 -21.77
C ASP A 11 -18.98 10.98 -22.08
N ILE A 12 -19.70 12.10 -22.00
CA ILE A 12 -19.18 13.42 -22.36
C ILE A 12 -18.43 14.11 -21.21
N ARG A 13 -18.53 13.59 -19.97
CA ARG A 13 -17.88 14.18 -18.80
C ARG A 13 -16.36 14.08 -18.92
N LYS A 14 -15.69 15.12 -18.45
CA LYS A 14 -14.24 15.26 -18.49
C LYS A 14 -13.61 14.80 -17.18
N THR A 15 -12.28 14.70 -17.17
CA THR A 15 -11.51 14.25 -15.99
C THR A 15 -11.80 15.13 -14.76
N GLU A 16 -12.11 16.41 -14.96
CA GLU A 16 -12.45 17.36 -13.92
C GLU A 16 -13.74 16.99 -13.16
N ASP A 17 -14.72 16.42 -13.86
CA ASP A 17 -16.03 16.07 -13.31
C ASP A 17 -15.91 14.91 -12.31
N PHE A 18 -14.88 14.08 -12.48
CA PHE A 18 -14.59 12.95 -11.61
C PHE A 18 -13.70 13.30 -10.40
N ARG A 19 -13.34 14.57 -10.15
CA ARG A 19 -12.42 14.91 -9.04
C ARG A 19 -12.88 14.42 -7.66
N LYS A 20 -14.18 14.52 -7.37
CA LYS A 20 -14.78 14.17 -6.06
C LYS A 20 -15.69 12.95 -6.12
N LYS A 21 -16.32 12.72 -7.27
CA LYS A 21 -17.33 11.67 -7.47
C LYS A 21 -16.92 10.73 -8.59
N THR A 22 -17.34 9.48 -8.46
CA THR A 22 -17.10 8.43 -9.44
C THR A 22 -18.12 8.50 -10.59
N PHE A 23 -17.94 7.65 -11.59
CA PHE A 23 -18.80 7.53 -12.76
C PHE A 23 -20.29 7.40 -12.41
N SER A 24 -20.61 6.54 -11.44
CA SER A 24 -21.95 6.30 -10.91
C SER A 24 -22.37 7.29 -9.81
N GLY A 25 -21.56 8.31 -9.52
CA GLY A 25 -21.89 9.39 -8.58
C GLY A 25 -21.55 9.16 -7.11
N TYR A 26 -20.89 8.04 -6.77
CA TYR A 26 -20.41 7.76 -5.42
C TYR A 26 -19.24 8.66 -5.03
N SER A 27 -18.96 8.79 -3.74
CA SER A 27 -17.75 9.49 -3.31
C SER A 27 -16.52 8.66 -3.64
N ARG A 28 -15.44 9.32 -4.11
CA ARG A 28 -14.18 8.63 -4.42
C ARG A 28 -13.63 7.86 -3.22
N LYS A 29 -13.73 8.44 -2.02
CA LYS A 29 -13.21 7.82 -0.79
C LYS A 29 -13.93 6.51 -0.50
N ASP A 30 -15.26 6.53 -0.51
CA ASP A 30 -16.07 5.36 -0.13
C ASP A 30 -15.86 4.21 -1.12
N VAL A 31 -15.73 4.51 -2.41
CA VAL A 31 -15.45 3.48 -3.43
C VAL A 31 -14.11 2.80 -3.19
N PHE A 32 -13.05 3.56 -2.87
CA PHE A 32 -11.76 2.95 -2.52
C PHE A 32 -11.84 2.15 -1.22
N ASP A 33 -12.54 2.64 -0.20
CA ASP A 33 -12.68 1.95 1.08
C ASP A 33 -13.42 0.62 0.91
N ILE A 34 -14.51 0.58 0.13
CA ILE A 34 -15.26 -0.65 -0.17
C ILE A 34 -14.44 -1.59 -1.07
N PHE A 35 -13.76 -1.06 -2.09
CA PHE A 35 -12.88 -1.86 -2.94
C PHE A 35 -11.84 -2.62 -2.12
N PHE A 36 -11.06 -1.94 -1.28
CA PHE A 36 -10.05 -2.60 -0.46
C PHE A 36 -10.65 -3.55 0.60
N LYS A 37 -11.81 -3.21 1.17
CA LYS A 37 -12.55 -4.12 2.06
C LYS A 37 -12.95 -5.42 1.33
N SER A 38 -13.46 -5.32 0.10
CA SER A 38 -13.83 -6.50 -0.69
C SER A 38 -12.62 -7.38 -1.05
N LEU A 39 -11.44 -6.78 -1.23
CA LEU A 39 -10.18 -7.52 -1.42
C LEU A 39 -9.80 -8.29 -0.14
N ASP A 40 -9.91 -7.66 1.03
CA ASP A 40 -9.66 -8.31 2.32
C ASP A 40 -10.62 -9.48 2.58
N GLU A 41 -11.88 -9.35 2.17
CA GLU A 41 -12.92 -10.37 2.27
C GLU A 41 -12.87 -11.42 1.15
N ASN A 42 -11.92 -11.32 0.22
CA ASN A 42 -11.75 -12.20 -0.95
C ASN A 42 -12.99 -12.30 -1.86
N LYS A 43 -13.80 -11.25 -1.95
CA LYS A 43 -15.02 -11.23 -2.76
C LYS A 43 -14.74 -10.80 -4.20
N LEU A 44 -14.45 -11.78 -5.06
CA LEU A 44 -14.01 -11.53 -6.44
C LEU A 44 -14.93 -10.64 -7.27
N GLU A 45 -16.22 -10.96 -7.33
CA GLU A 45 -17.18 -10.20 -8.13
C GLU A 45 -17.31 -8.76 -7.62
N GLU A 46 -17.50 -8.59 -6.31
CA GLU A 46 -17.61 -7.27 -5.68
C GLU A 46 -16.35 -6.43 -5.91
N SER A 47 -15.16 -7.03 -5.73
CA SER A 47 -13.89 -6.34 -6.01
C SER A 47 -13.76 -5.93 -7.47
N CYS A 48 -14.15 -6.78 -8.41
CA CYS A 48 -14.15 -6.43 -9.83
C CYS A 48 -15.13 -5.30 -10.14
N GLN A 49 -16.34 -5.31 -9.57
CA GLN A 49 -17.33 -4.24 -9.74
C GLN A 49 -16.81 -2.88 -9.28
N TRP A 50 -16.21 -2.81 -8.09
CA TRP A 50 -15.63 -1.57 -7.59
C TRP A 50 -14.35 -1.17 -8.32
N CYS A 51 -13.54 -2.13 -8.77
CA CYS A 51 -12.39 -1.84 -9.61
C CYS A 51 -12.81 -1.21 -10.95
N VAL A 52 -13.87 -1.74 -11.58
CA VAL A 52 -14.45 -1.18 -12.82
C VAL A 52 -14.96 0.25 -12.58
N GLU A 53 -15.64 0.51 -11.46
CA GLU A 53 -16.06 1.87 -11.09
C GLU A 53 -14.87 2.85 -11.03
N ILE A 54 -13.77 2.43 -10.40
CA ILE A 54 -12.54 3.23 -10.27
C ILE A 54 -11.89 3.47 -11.64
N VAL A 55 -11.82 2.44 -12.48
CA VAL A 55 -11.23 2.49 -13.83
C VAL A 55 -12.04 3.39 -14.76
N ILE A 56 -13.37 3.22 -14.83
CA ILE A 56 -14.25 4.04 -15.67
C ILE A 56 -14.17 5.53 -15.26
N SER A 57 -14.00 5.80 -13.96
CA SER A 57 -13.83 7.15 -13.41
C SER A 57 -12.44 7.76 -13.67
N GLY A 58 -11.51 7.02 -14.27
CA GLY A 58 -10.18 7.53 -14.62
C GLY A 58 -9.16 7.59 -13.48
N TYR A 59 -9.40 6.94 -12.33
CA TYR A 59 -8.54 7.06 -11.14
C TYR A 59 -7.29 6.16 -11.16
N TYR A 60 -6.76 5.85 -12.34
CA TYR A 60 -5.68 4.87 -12.51
C TYR A 60 -4.44 5.13 -11.65
N GLU A 61 -4.00 6.38 -11.53
CA GLU A 61 -2.78 6.74 -10.79
C GLU A 61 -2.94 6.45 -9.28
N ASP A 62 -4.10 6.78 -8.70
CA ASP A 62 -4.39 6.48 -7.29
C ASP A 62 -4.63 4.98 -7.08
N LEU A 63 -5.27 4.32 -8.03
CA LEU A 63 -5.45 2.87 -8.01
C LEU A 63 -4.10 2.15 -8.00
N TRP A 64 -3.17 2.51 -8.89
CA TRP A 64 -1.82 1.95 -8.91
C TRP A 64 -1.06 2.20 -7.61
N ASP A 65 -0.98 3.45 -7.15
CA ASP A 65 -0.26 3.80 -5.92
C ASP A 65 -0.81 3.01 -4.71
N ARG A 66 -2.13 2.80 -4.62
CA ARG A 66 -2.75 2.03 -3.53
C ARG A 66 -2.57 0.53 -3.68
N LEU A 67 -2.71 -0.03 -4.89
CA LEU A 67 -2.50 -1.47 -5.13
C LEU A 67 -1.07 -1.88 -4.84
N ILE A 68 -0.08 -1.13 -5.33
CA ILE A 68 1.35 -1.37 -5.06
C ILE A 68 1.61 -1.44 -3.55
N ASN A 69 1.05 -0.49 -2.80
CA ASN A 69 1.23 -0.39 -1.37
C ASN A 69 0.49 -1.50 -0.61
N TYR A 70 -0.73 -1.85 -1.05
CA TYR A 70 -1.50 -2.94 -0.50
C TYR A 70 -0.80 -4.29 -0.72
N ILE A 71 -0.33 -4.56 -1.94
CA ILE A 71 0.43 -5.76 -2.29
C ILE A 71 1.66 -5.88 -1.40
N SER A 72 2.43 -4.80 -1.27
CA SER A 72 3.68 -4.84 -0.49
C SER A 72 3.44 -5.02 1.01
N LYS A 73 2.33 -4.48 1.53
CA LYS A 73 2.00 -4.58 2.96
C LYS A 73 1.35 -5.91 3.32
N TYR A 74 0.39 -6.38 2.53
CA TYR A 74 -0.50 -7.48 2.92
C TYR A 74 -0.25 -8.77 2.16
N ILE A 75 0.44 -8.75 1.01
CA ILE A 75 0.79 -9.99 0.28
C ILE A 75 2.27 -10.30 0.50
N GLY A 76 3.15 -9.36 0.17
CA GLY A 76 4.59 -9.45 0.41
C GLY A 76 5.19 -10.79 0.00
N VAL A 77 5.83 -11.47 0.96
CA VAL A 77 6.50 -12.78 0.78
C VAL A 77 5.57 -13.93 0.42
N HIS A 78 4.25 -13.80 0.60
CA HIS A 78 3.29 -14.85 0.22
C HIS A 78 3.03 -14.94 -1.29
N ASN A 79 3.42 -13.92 -2.06
CA ASN A 79 3.48 -13.98 -3.51
C ASN A 79 4.77 -13.28 -3.97
N PRO A 80 5.92 -13.92 -3.78
CA PRO A 80 7.22 -13.27 -3.83
C PRO A 80 7.63 -12.86 -5.26
N LEU A 81 6.98 -13.40 -6.29
CA LEU A 81 7.18 -13.05 -7.70
C LEU A 81 6.28 -11.90 -8.19
N LEU A 82 5.37 -11.45 -7.35
CA LEU A 82 4.40 -10.41 -7.71
C LEU A 82 5.03 -9.04 -7.96
N PRO A 83 6.07 -8.57 -7.24
CA PRO A 83 6.66 -7.25 -7.50
C PRO A 83 7.12 -7.07 -8.95
N TYR A 84 7.87 -8.02 -9.50
CA TYR A 84 8.33 -7.95 -10.89
C TYR A 84 7.18 -8.09 -11.89
N THR A 85 6.24 -8.98 -11.61
CA THR A 85 5.05 -9.15 -12.47
C THR A 85 4.23 -7.86 -12.55
N LEU A 86 4.02 -7.22 -11.40
CA LEU A 86 3.33 -5.93 -11.29
C LEU A 86 4.08 -4.84 -12.06
N PHE A 87 5.41 -4.84 -12.02
CA PHE A 87 6.25 -3.90 -12.76
C PHE A 87 6.03 -4.04 -14.26
N LEU A 88 6.02 -5.26 -14.79
CA LEU A 88 5.72 -5.52 -16.20
C LEU A 88 4.32 -5.03 -16.59
N ARG A 89 3.32 -5.19 -15.72
CA ARG A 89 1.95 -4.68 -15.95
C ARG A 89 1.90 -3.15 -15.97
N ILE A 90 2.60 -2.48 -15.06
CA ILE A 90 2.71 -1.01 -15.06
C ILE A 90 3.42 -0.51 -16.32
N VAL A 91 4.53 -1.13 -16.72
CA VAL A 91 5.23 -0.78 -17.96
C VAL A 91 4.30 -0.92 -19.16
N LYS A 92 3.52 -2.01 -19.23
CA LYS A 92 2.51 -2.20 -20.28
C LYS A 92 1.46 -1.09 -20.25
N PHE A 93 0.90 -0.77 -19.09
CA PHE A 93 -0.08 0.31 -18.93
C PHE A 93 0.48 1.68 -19.36
N LEU A 94 1.73 1.99 -18.98
CA LEU A 94 2.39 3.24 -19.37
C LEU A 94 2.65 3.32 -20.87
N LYS A 95 2.92 2.19 -21.54
CA LYS A 95 3.00 2.13 -23.01
C LYS A 95 1.64 2.39 -23.64
N LEU A 96 0.57 1.74 -23.15
CA LEU A 96 -0.80 1.97 -23.62
C LEU A 96 -1.20 3.44 -23.48
N LYS A 97 -0.98 4.04 -22.31
CA LYS A 97 -1.27 5.46 -22.03
C LYS A 97 -0.65 6.45 -23.04
N LYS A 98 0.44 6.07 -23.71
CA LYS A 98 1.14 6.91 -24.70
C LYS A 98 0.55 6.84 -26.12
N ILE A 99 -0.35 5.90 -26.41
CA ILE A 99 -1.05 5.82 -27.70
C ILE A 99 -1.88 7.09 -27.89
N ASP A 100 -1.87 7.69 -29.09
CA ASP A 100 -2.39 9.03 -29.35
C ASP A 100 -3.85 9.23 -28.89
N VAL A 101 -4.71 8.24 -29.12
CA VAL A 101 -6.12 8.28 -28.67
C VAL A 101 -6.22 8.50 -27.15
N TYR A 102 -5.42 7.76 -26.36
CA TYR A 102 -5.45 7.84 -24.90
C TYR A 102 -4.62 9.01 -24.35
N LYS A 103 -3.58 9.43 -25.06
CA LYS A 103 -2.78 10.60 -24.72
C LYS A 103 -3.64 11.87 -24.82
N ASN A 104 -4.48 11.96 -25.84
CA ASN A 104 -5.37 13.10 -26.08
C ASN A 104 -6.66 13.01 -25.25
N ASN A 105 -7.16 11.80 -24.98
CA ASN A 105 -8.29 11.58 -24.09
C ASN A 105 -8.00 10.45 -23.09
N TYR A 106 -7.53 10.84 -21.91
CA TYR A 106 -7.11 9.89 -20.87
C TYR A 106 -8.24 8.96 -20.38
N LEU A 107 -9.50 9.41 -20.45
CA LEU A 107 -10.64 8.60 -20.03
C LEU A 107 -10.91 7.43 -21.00
N GLU A 108 -10.49 7.52 -22.27
CA GLU A 108 -10.68 6.45 -23.25
C GLU A 108 -9.91 5.17 -22.91
N LEU A 109 -8.96 5.20 -21.98
CA LEU A 109 -8.33 3.99 -21.44
C LEU A 109 -9.39 3.00 -20.90
N ARG A 110 -10.55 3.48 -20.45
CA ARG A 110 -11.66 2.63 -19.96
C ARG A 110 -12.27 1.76 -21.07
N ASN A 111 -12.06 2.14 -22.33
CA ASN A 111 -12.52 1.44 -23.53
C ASN A 111 -11.43 0.57 -24.17
N SER A 112 -10.26 0.45 -23.52
CA SER A 112 -9.23 -0.51 -23.94
C SER A 112 -9.45 -1.87 -23.28
N GLN A 113 -9.70 -2.92 -24.06
CA GLN A 113 -9.83 -4.29 -23.54
C GLN A 113 -8.60 -4.71 -22.74
N GLU A 114 -7.41 -4.26 -23.16
CA GLU A 114 -6.17 -4.56 -22.45
C GLU A 114 -6.12 -3.94 -21.06
N VAL A 115 -6.61 -2.71 -20.90
CA VAL A 115 -6.69 -2.04 -19.60
C VAL A 115 -7.72 -2.73 -18.70
N ARG A 116 -8.89 -3.08 -19.26
CA ARG A 116 -9.94 -3.82 -18.52
C ARG A 116 -9.42 -5.13 -17.97
N ASN A 117 -8.78 -5.93 -18.84
CA ASN A 117 -8.22 -7.23 -18.46
C ASN A 117 -7.07 -7.06 -17.47
N LEU A 118 -6.20 -6.07 -17.66
CA LEU A 118 -5.07 -5.83 -16.76
C LEU A 118 -5.52 -5.60 -15.32
N PHE A 119 -6.50 -4.72 -15.08
CA PHE A 119 -6.96 -4.47 -13.72
C PHE A 119 -7.79 -5.63 -13.15
N CYS A 120 -8.57 -6.33 -13.98
CA CYS A 120 -9.25 -7.55 -13.57
C CYS A 120 -8.27 -8.65 -13.14
N GLU A 121 -7.20 -8.85 -13.92
CA GLU A 121 -6.11 -9.78 -13.62
C GLU A 121 -5.46 -9.45 -12.27
N LEU A 122 -5.16 -8.18 -12.01
CA LEU A 122 -4.58 -7.76 -10.72
C LEU A 122 -5.51 -8.02 -9.54
N VAL A 123 -6.81 -7.76 -9.68
CA VAL A 123 -7.81 -8.08 -8.64
C VAL A 123 -7.83 -9.59 -8.38
N CYS A 124 -7.85 -10.40 -9.44
CA CYS A 124 -7.79 -11.85 -9.36
C CYS A 124 -6.54 -12.32 -8.59
N ILE A 125 -5.36 -11.84 -8.97
CA ILE A 125 -4.09 -12.18 -8.31
C ILE A 125 -4.14 -11.82 -6.82
N ILE A 126 -4.64 -10.64 -6.47
CA ILE A 126 -4.70 -10.18 -5.08
C ILE A 126 -5.66 -11.03 -4.23
N ILE A 127 -6.81 -11.41 -4.80
CA ILE A 127 -7.80 -12.23 -4.10
C ILE A 127 -7.31 -13.65 -3.91
N MET A 128 -6.62 -14.21 -4.90
CA MET A 128 -6.07 -15.55 -4.82
C MET A 128 -4.80 -15.63 -3.97
N SER A 129 -4.09 -14.51 -3.78
CA SER A 129 -2.90 -14.45 -2.94
C SER A 129 -3.23 -14.58 -1.44
N THR A 130 -2.39 -15.32 -0.73
CA THR A 130 -2.45 -15.37 0.74
C THR A 130 -2.12 -14.00 1.33
N LYS A 131 -2.92 -13.57 2.31
CA LYS A 131 -2.77 -12.27 2.98
C LYS A 131 -2.14 -12.42 4.36
N THR A 132 -1.13 -11.61 4.65
CA THR A 132 -0.51 -11.50 5.97
C THR A 132 -1.50 -10.86 6.94
N ARG A 133 -1.90 -11.62 7.97
CA ARG A 133 -2.82 -11.12 9.03
C ARG A 133 -2.21 -10.01 9.87
N LYS A 134 -0.90 -10.08 10.12
CA LYS A 134 -0.14 -9.13 10.93
C LYS A 134 1.08 -8.67 10.13
N PRO A 135 0.90 -7.69 9.23
CA PRO A 135 2.01 -7.20 8.43
C PRO A 135 3.08 -6.56 9.31
N ASN A 136 4.34 -6.64 8.89
CA ASN A 136 5.41 -5.90 9.53
C ASN A 136 5.12 -4.41 9.43
N ASN A 137 5.32 -3.69 10.54
CA ASN A 137 5.13 -2.26 10.61
C ASN A 137 6.36 -1.64 11.27
N LEU A 138 6.57 -0.35 11.02
CA LEU A 138 7.57 0.42 11.76
C LEU A 138 7.31 0.32 13.26
N VAL A 139 8.38 0.15 14.01
CA VAL A 139 8.32 0.15 15.48
C VAL A 139 8.27 1.58 15.97
N LYS A 140 7.50 1.81 17.04
CA LYS A 140 7.39 3.13 17.65
C LYS A 140 8.66 3.43 18.45
N ILE A 141 9.38 4.46 18.03
CA ILE A 141 10.59 4.93 18.72
C ILE A 141 10.18 5.96 19.78
N THR A 142 10.57 5.73 21.04
CA THR A 142 10.26 6.64 22.15
C THR A 142 11.37 7.67 22.34
N PRO A 143 11.08 8.84 22.96
CA PRO A 143 12.12 9.84 23.27
C PRO A 143 13.30 9.29 24.08
N THR A 144 13.04 8.30 24.95
CA THR A 144 14.07 7.61 25.75
C THR A 144 15.05 6.79 24.92
N GLU A 145 14.66 6.33 23.73
CA GLU A 145 15.55 5.61 22.82
C GLU A 145 16.52 6.51 22.06
N PHE A 146 16.34 7.84 22.14
CA PHE A 146 17.33 8.81 21.69
C PHE A 146 18.35 9.16 22.77
N LEU A 147 18.16 8.68 24.00
CA LEU A 147 19.16 8.80 25.06
C LEU A 147 20.31 7.82 24.82
N LEU A 148 21.49 8.20 25.27
CA LEU A 148 22.74 7.47 25.03
C LEU A 148 22.65 6.03 25.55
N GLU A 149 22.07 5.82 26.73
CA GLU A 149 21.94 4.50 27.36
C GLU A 149 20.98 3.58 26.60
N GLY A 150 19.91 4.14 26.02
CA GLY A 150 18.96 3.38 25.21
C GLY A 150 19.55 3.01 23.86
N PHE A 151 20.25 3.96 23.24
CA PHE A 151 20.90 3.80 21.95
C PHE A 151 22.05 2.78 21.99
N GLN A 152 22.93 2.87 23.01
CA GLN A 152 24.08 1.97 23.17
C GLN A 152 23.69 0.50 23.31
N LYS A 153 22.58 0.20 23.99
CA LYS A 153 22.10 -1.18 24.20
C LYS A 153 21.71 -1.90 22.90
N ARG A 154 21.48 -1.16 21.82
CA ARG A 154 21.06 -1.69 20.50
C ARG A 154 22.23 -1.85 19.53
N LEU A 155 23.41 -1.32 19.85
CA LEU A 155 24.58 -1.40 18.98
C LEU A 155 25.18 -2.80 18.99
N LEU A 156 25.36 -3.38 17.81
CA LEU A 156 25.91 -4.71 17.62
C LEU A 156 27.21 -4.69 16.80
N ALA A 157 27.38 -3.70 15.91
CA ALA A 157 28.53 -3.62 15.03
C ALA A 157 29.79 -3.23 15.81
N LYS A 158 30.88 -3.96 15.55
CA LYS A 158 32.21 -3.71 16.16
C LYS A 158 33.11 -2.85 15.27
N THR A 159 32.77 -2.71 13.99
CA THR A 159 33.51 -1.96 12.95
C THR A 159 32.58 -0.93 12.29
N PHE A 160 33.14 -0.05 11.46
CA PHE A 160 32.40 1.00 10.74
C PHE A 160 32.28 0.73 9.22
N ASP A 161 32.50 -0.51 8.78
CA ASP A 161 32.62 -0.88 7.37
C ASP A 161 31.40 -0.45 6.55
N GLY A 162 30.19 -0.54 7.12
CA GLY A 162 28.97 -0.08 6.46
C GLY A 162 28.90 1.44 6.33
N ALA A 163 29.30 2.18 7.37
CA ALA A 163 29.35 3.64 7.30
C ALA A 163 30.34 4.12 6.25
N GLU A 164 31.54 3.55 6.23
CA GLU A 164 32.61 3.93 5.29
C GLU A 164 32.21 3.66 3.84
N LYS A 165 31.36 2.66 3.61
CA LYS A 165 30.88 2.29 2.29
C LYS A 165 29.74 3.17 1.76
N PHE A 166 28.79 3.56 2.61
CA PHE A 166 27.52 4.16 2.16
C PHE A 166 27.30 5.60 2.61
N VAL A 167 28.04 6.08 3.62
CA VAL A 167 27.89 7.44 4.15
C VAL A 167 28.99 8.33 3.58
N MET A 168 28.57 9.42 2.93
CA MET A 168 29.44 10.41 2.30
C MET A 168 29.80 11.54 3.30
N ALA A 169 30.83 12.32 2.99
CA ALA A 169 31.37 13.34 3.88
C ALA A 169 30.35 14.44 4.30
N ASP A 170 29.42 14.80 3.41
CA ASP A 170 28.40 15.81 3.68
C ASP A 170 27.12 15.23 4.31
N ASP A 171 27.04 13.91 4.51
CA ASP A 171 25.91 13.30 5.20
C ASP A 171 25.97 13.62 6.71
N PRO A 172 24.82 13.78 7.38
CA PRO A 172 24.79 13.96 8.84
C PRO A 172 25.52 12.85 9.59
N ASN A 173 26.42 13.23 10.49
CA ASN A 173 27.28 12.29 11.24
C ASN A 173 26.47 11.23 12.02
N GLU A 174 25.28 11.56 12.50
CA GLU A 174 24.41 10.62 13.20
C GLU A 174 23.98 9.43 12.32
N LEU A 175 23.89 9.62 10.99
CA LEU A 175 23.60 8.53 10.05
C LEU A 175 24.71 7.49 10.01
N ARG A 176 25.96 7.83 10.33
CA ARG A 176 27.08 6.87 10.30
C ARG A 176 26.79 5.65 11.15
N ILE A 177 26.31 5.84 12.39
CA ILE A 177 26.05 4.72 13.29
C ILE A 177 24.84 3.93 12.81
N ILE A 178 23.77 4.62 12.41
CA ILE A 178 22.50 3.99 12.00
C ILE A 178 22.68 3.15 10.75
N ILE A 179 23.35 3.69 9.73
CA ILE A 179 23.59 2.99 8.46
C ILE A 179 24.56 1.84 8.68
N ASN A 180 25.57 1.99 9.54
CA ASN A 180 26.47 0.90 9.88
C ASN A 180 25.76 -0.27 10.56
N GLU A 181 24.89 0.03 11.54
CA GLU A 181 24.10 -1.00 12.21
C GLU A 181 23.07 -1.62 11.27
N PHE A 182 22.44 -0.83 10.41
CA PHE A 182 21.54 -1.35 9.39
C PHE A 182 22.27 -2.30 8.43
N PHE A 183 23.45 -1.91 7.94
CA PHE A 183 24.30 -2.76 7.11
C PHE A 183 24.72 -4.05 7.84
N TYR A 184 25.21 -3.96 9.07
CA TYR A 184 25.63 -5.13 9.85
C TYR A 184 24.52 -6.18 10.03
N ASN A 185 23.26 -5.72 10.17
CA ASN A 185 22.10 -6.59 10.36
C ASN A 185 21.46 -7.07 9.04
N ILE A 186 21.85 -6.53 7.87
CA ILE A 186 21.29 -6.93 6.57
C ILE A 186 22.11 -8.02 5.91
N GLU A 187 23.40 -8.12 6.23
CA GLU A 187 24.27 -9.14 5.67
C GLU A 187 23.74 -10.54 5.96
N GLU A 188 23.77 -11.41 4.94
CA GLU A 188 23.18 -12.75 4.99
C GLU A 188 23.57 -13.57 6.23
N SER A 189 24.85 -13.54 6.60
CA SER A 189 25.37 -14.28 7.78
C SER A 189 24.75 -13.85 9.12
N ARG A 190 24.15 -12.65 9.19
CA ARG A 190 23.64 -12.01 10.40
C ARG A 190 22.25 -11.42 10.24
N PHE A 191 21.50 -11.85 9.21
CA PHE A 191 20.25 -11.22 8.83
C PHE A 191 19.26 -11.18 10.01
N LYS A 192 18.91 -9.97 10.47
CA LYS A 192 18.00 -9.75 11.60
C LYS A 192 16.94 -8.71 11.25
N LEU A 193 15.83 -9.19 10.70
CA LEU A 193 14.70 -8.36 10.26
C LEU A 193 14.22 -7.35 11.31
N ASN A 194 14.03 -7.79 12.56
CA ASN A 194 13.53 -6.92 13.63
C ASN A 194 14.49 -5.73 13.90
N ASN A 195 15.80 -5.96 13.80
CA ASN A 195 16.80 -4.91 13.98
C ASN A 195 16.80 -3.96 12.78
N LEU A 196 16.66 -4.47 11.56
CA LEU A 196 16.54 -3.65 10.35
C LEU A 196 15.32 -2.72 10.41
N VAL A 197 14.17 -3.27 10.80
CA VAL A 197 12.93 -2.50 11.00
C VAL A 197 13.11 -1.45 12.11
N TYR A 198 13.81 -1.79 13.18
CA TYR A 198 14.16 -0.84 14.25
C TYR A 198 15.00 0.32 13.72
N TRP A 199 16.13 0.06 13.06
CA TRP A 199 17.03 1.10 12.57
C TRP A 199 16.38 1.98 11.50
N LEU A 200 15.54 1.41 10.64
CA LEU A 200 14.71 2.17 9.71
C LEU A 200 13.72 3.09 10.43
N SER A 201 13.06 2.58 11.46
CA SER A 201 12.11 3.36 12.28
C SER A 201 12.82 4.49 13.03
N TRP A 202 14.00 4.20 13.57
CA TRP A 202 14.86 5.16 14.26
C TRP A 202 15.27 6.28 13.32
N ALA A 203 15.78 5.96 12.12
CA ALA A 203 16.18 6.96 11.12
C ALA A 203 15.01 7.88 10.73
N LEU A 204 13.81 7.33 10.53
CA LEU A 204 12.61 8.09 10.18
C LEU A 204 12.12 9.02 11.30
N GLU A 205 12.25 8.62 12.57
CA GLU A 205 11.85 9.47 13.71
C GLU A 205 12.94 10.50 14.03
N TRP A 206 14.22 10.14 13.87
CA TRP A 206 15.35 11.05 13.94
C TRP A 206 15.23 12.20 12.94
N GLU A 207 14.97 11.90 11.67
CA GLU A 207 14.79 12.91 10.61
C GLU A 207 13.72 13.92 11.02
N LYS A 208 12.55 13.40 11.43
CA LYS A 208 11.41 14.23 11.86
C LYS A 208 11.76 15.11 13.06
N ASN A 209 12.56 14.61 14.00
CA ASN A 209 12.99 15.36 15.17
C ASN A 209 14.00 16.45 14.82
N ILE A 210 14.93 16.18 13.90
CA ILE A 210 15.88 17.19 13.43
C ILE A 210 15.17 18.24 12.59
N GLN A 211 14.26 17.86 11.70
CA GLN A 211 13.51 18.80 10.87
C GLN A 211 12.77 19.84 11.70
N LYS A 212 12.24 19.43 12.86
CA LYS A 212 11.61 20.34 13.83
C LYS A 212 12.58 21.25 14.57
N LYS A 213 13.82 20.83 14.79
CA LYS A 213 14.80 21.52 15.65
C LYS A 213 15.75 22.43 14.86
N LYS A 214 16.27 21.95 13.73
CA LYS A 214 17.38 22.57 12.98
C LYS A 214 16.96 23.03 11.57
N GLY A 215 15.73 22.76 11.14
CA GLY A 215 15.29 23.07 9.78
C GLY A 215 15.61 21.95 8.79
N GLU A 216 16.08 22.27 7.59
CA GLU A 216 16.28 21.29 6.52
C GLU A 216 17.40 20.28 6.85
N LEU A 217 17.11 18.99 6.69
CA LEU A 217 18.10 17.92 6.77
C LEU A 217 18.56 17.59 5.36
N ILE A 218 19.82 17.87 5.06
CA ILE A 218 20.37 17.70 3.73
C ILE A 218 21.43 16.61 3.77
N CYS A 219 21.18 15.48 3.10
CA CYS A 219 22.23 14.51 2.81
C CYS A 219 22.98 14.91 1.52
N SER A 220 24.11 14.26 1.28
CA SER A 220 24.84 14.34 0.02
C SER A 220 23.97 13.81 -1.11
N ILE A 221 24.12 14.39 -2.30
CA ILE A 221 23.30 14.05 -3.46
C ILE A 221 23.58 12.60 -3.87
N ARG A 222 22.53 11.79 -4.00
CA ARG A 222 22.57 10.49 -4.67
C ARG A 222 22.06 10.62 -6.10
N ASP A 223 22.84 10.19 -7.09
CA ASP A 223 22.41 10.26 -8.49
C ASP A 223 21.44 9.13 -8.81
N ILE A 224 20.15 9.48 -8.89
CA ILE A 224 19.06 8.52 -9.04
C ILE A 224 18.27 8.87 -10.28
N SER A 225 18.34 7.98 -11.27
CA SER A 225 17.59 8.13 -12.52
C SER A 225 16.09 8.22 -12.28
N GLY A 226 15.47 9.25 -12.88
CA GLY A 226 14.02 9.49 -12.83
C GLY A 226 13.52 10.25 -11.60
N ILE A 227 14.42 10.74 -10.74
CA ILE A 227 14.09 11.56 -9.57
C ILE A 227 14.50 13.02 -9.80
N ASP A 228 13.66 13.96 -9.39
CA ASP A 228 13.99 15.38 -9.39
C ASP A 228 15.15 15.63 -8.41
N LYS A 229 16.19 16.35 -8.85
CA LYS A 229 17.44 16.59 -8.10
C LYS A 229 17.20 17.10 -6.68
N LYS A 230 16.11 17.84 -6.44
CA LYS A 230 15.75 18.33 -5.10
C LYS A 230 15.44 17.22 -4.10
N TYR A 231 14.97 16.06 -4.58
CA TYR A 231 14.66 14.90 -3.74
C TYR A 231 15.82 13.91 -3.60
N CYS A 232 16.93 14.09 -4.32
CA CYS A 232 18.11 13.21 -4.30
C CYS A 232 18.93 13.30 -3.00
N ARG A 233 18.58 14.23 -2.09
CA ARG A 233 19.27 14.50 -0.82
C ARG A 233 18.58 13.86 0.39
N ASP A 234 17.59 12.99 0.16
CA ASP A 234 16.86 12.27 1.21
C ASP A 234 17.66 11.05 1.71
N PHE A 235 17.77 10.87 3.04
CA PHE A 235 18.54 9.77 3.64
C PHE A 235 18.01 8.38 3.22
N ILE A 236 16.74 8.30 2.81
CA ILE A 236 16.10 7.03 2.43
C ILE A 236 16.80 6.37 1.26
N TRP A 237 17.52 7.14 0.45
CA TRP A 237 18.29 6.61 -0.66
C TRP A 237 19.50 5.80 -0.19
N ILE A 238 20.13 6.17 0.93
CA ILE A 238 21.21 5.40 1.54
C ILE A 238 20.69 4.04 2.01
N ILE A 239 19.48 3.99 2.58
CA ILE A 239 18.83 2.72 2.95
C ILE A 239 18.62 1.83 1.71
N TRP A 240 18.15 2.40 0.60
CA TRP A 240 18.00 1.65 -0.65
C TRP A 240 19.35 1.20 -1.24
N GLU A 241 20.40 2.01 -1.15
CA GLU A 241 21.75 1.63 -1.58
C GLU A 241 22.24 0.39 -0.82
N VAL A 242 22.03 0.36 0.50
CA VAL A 242 22.37 -0.81 1.34
C VAL A 242 21.56 -2.05 0.94
N ILE A 243 20.25 -1.91 0.74
CA ILE A 243 19.37 -3.02 0.31
C ILE A 243 19.79 -3.58 -1.05
N LEU A 244 20.05 -2.69 -2.02
CA LEU A 244 20.46 -3.08 -3.37
C LEU A 244 21.84 -3.71 -3.39
N TYR A 245 22.76 -3.23 -2.55
CA TYR A 245 24.07 -3.84 -2.37
C TYR A 245 23.96 -5.28 -1.87
N GLU A 246 23.20 -5.51 -0.80
CA GLU A 246 23.03 -6.86 -0.26
C GLU A 246 22.29 -7.79 -1.23
N THR A 247 21.31 -7.26 -1.95
CA THR A 247 20.62 -8.00 -3.02
C THR A 247 21.59 -8.52 -4.07
N ASN A 248 22.55 -7.68 -4.49
CA ASN A 248 23.55 -8.08 -5.48
C ASN A 248 24.53 -9.12 -4.88
N ASN A 249 24.91 -9.01 -3.60
CA ASN A 249 25.80 -9.98 -2.94
C ASN A 249 25.20 -11.39 -2.88
N LYS A 250 23.87 -11.51 -2.72
CA LYS A 250 23.17 -12.80 -2.73
C LYS A 250 23.22 -13.51 -4.09
N ASN A 251 23.64 -12.83 -5.16
CA ASN A 251 23.78 -13.39 -6.51
C ASN A 251 22.54 -14.17 -7.00
N ASN A 252 21.34 -13.70 -6.63
CA ASN A 252 20.08 -14.33 -6.99
C ASN A 252 19.30 -13.44 -7.96
N GLU A 253 19.22 -13.84 -9.23
CA GLU A 253 18.55 -13.05 -10.26
C GLU A 253 17.05 -12.88 -10.02
N ILE A 254 16.38 -13.91 -9.49
CA ILE A 254 14.94 -13.90 -9.24
C ILE A 254 14.64 -12.83 -8.19
N LEU A 255 15.34 -12.90 -7.05
CA LEU A 255 15.26 -11.92 -5.96
C LEU A 255 15.61 -10.51 -6.44
N THR A 256 16.68 -10.39 -7.22
CA THR A 256 17.14 -9.11 -7.79
C THR A 256 16.04 -8.43 -8.61
N LYS A 257 15.32 -9.18 -9.45
CA LYS A 257 14.18 -8.64 -10.22
C LYS A 257 13.08 -8.11 -9.30
N GLN A 258 12.78 -8.79 -8.20
CA GLN A 258 11.74 -8.35 -7.27
C GLN A 258 12.13 -7.07 -6.55
N ILE A 259 13.32 -7.03 -5.94
CA ILE A 259 13.77 -5.88 -5.15
C ILE A 259 13.96 -4.65 -6.04
N ARG A 260 14.52 -4.81 -7.24
CA ARG A 260 14.61 -3.70 -8.21
C ARG A 260 13.24 -3.17 -8.61
N SER A 261 12.24 -4.03 -8.74
CA SER A 261 10.86 -3.61 -9.04
C SER A 261 10.27 -2.79 -7.89
N LEU A 262 10.48 -3.19 -6.64
CA LEU A 262 10.07 -2.41 -5.45
C LEU A 262 10.78 -1.06 -5.40
N TYR A 263 12.06 -0.99 -5.77
CA TYR A 263 12.82 0.26 -5.87
C TYR A 263 12.24 1.19 -6.95
N GLU A 264 11.90 0.67 -8.14
CA GLU A 264 11.24 1.47 -9.18
C GLU A 264 9.88 2.01 -8.72
N PHE A 265 9.08 1.20 -8.01
CA PHE A 265 7.83 1.68 -7.41
C PHE A 265 8.06 2.78 -6.37
N PHE A 266 9.13 2.66 -5.59
CA PHE A 266 9.49 3.67 -4.61
C PHE A 266 9.82 5.00 -5.27
N LYS A 267 10.55 4.97 -6.39
CA LYS A 267 10.92 6.16 -7.18
C LYS A 267 9.77 6.82 -7.93
N MET A 268 8.76 6.05 -8.35
CA MET A 268 7.72 6.53 -9.28
C MET A 268 7.04 7.84 -8.83
N LYS A 269 7.32 8.97 -9.50
CA LYS A 269 6.83 10.32 -9.10
C LYS A 269 7.08 10.60 -7.61
N PHE A 270 8.28 10.31 -7.12
CA PHE A 270 8.63 10.48 -5.71
C PHE A 270 8.49 11.94 -5.26
N THR A 271 8.03 12.09 -4.02
CA THR A 271 8.00 13.33 -3.24
C THR A 271 8.25 12.95 -1.78
N GLU A 272 8.68 13.90 -0.95
CA GLU A 272 8.86 13.67 0.49
C GLU A 272 7.58 13.13 1.17
N SER A 273 6.41 13.60 0.75
CA SER A 273 5.12 13.13 1.26
C SER A 273 4.80 11.67 0.90
N LYS A 274 5.42 11.14 -0.16
CA LYS A 274 5.28 9.74 -0.58
C LYS A 274 6.22 8.80 0.16
N LYS A 275 7.36 9.28 0.67
CA LYS A 275 8.34 8.46 1.42
C LYS A 275 7.68 7.60 2.49
N ARG A 276 6.95 8.22 3.43
CA ARG A 276 6.28 7.49 4.52
C ARG A 276 5.16 6.57 4.01
N LYS A 277 4.41 7.00 2.99
CA LYS A 277 3.35 6.18 2.40
C LYS A 277 3.90 4.92 1.76
N ARG A 278 5.12 4.96 1.23
CA ARG A 278 5.78 3.88 0.50
C ARG A 278 6.73 3.04 1.35
N ILE A 279 6.74 3.22 2.67
CA ILE A 279 7.64 2.47 3.55
C ILE A 279 7.42 0.97 3.50
N ASN A 280 6.19 0.52 3.20
CA ASN A 280 5.88 -0.89 3.03
C ASN A 280 6.65 -1.53 1.85
N LEU A 281 7.13 -0.74 0.87
CA LEU A 281 8.00 -1.27 -0.19
C LEU A 281 9.38 -1.64 0.35
N ILE A 282 9.91 -0.84 1.28
CA ILE A 282 11.19 -1.14 1.95
C ILE A 282 11.00 -2.35 2.85
N LEU A 283 9.92 -2.38 3.66
CA LEU A 283 9.62 -3.53 4.52
C LEU A 283 9.48 -4.83 3.70
N ASN A 284 8.75 -4.78 2.58
CA ASN A 284 8.64 -5.93 1.67
C ASN A 284 10.00 -6.34 1.08
N ALA A 285 10.87 -5.39 0.72
CA ALA A 285 12.21 -5.71 0.24
C ALA A 285 13.05 -6.41 1.32
N LEU A 286 12.95 -5.98 2.57
CA LEU A 286 13.61 -6.63 3.70
C LEU A 286 13.03 -8.02 3.98
N ASP A 287 11.70 -8.18 3.92
CA ASP A 287 11.05 -9.48 4.07
C ASP A 287 11.50 -10.45 2.96
N LEU A 288 11.63 -9.99 1.71
CA LEU A 288 12.14 -10.79 0.60
C LEU A 288 13.62 -11.16 0.75
N LEU A 289 14.47 -10.30 1.31
CA LEU A 289 15.87 -10.63 1.61
C LEU A 289 16.00 -11.72 2.69
N SER A 290 15.00 -11.85 3.56
CA SER A 290 14.96 -12.84 4.64
C SER A 290 14.69 -14.28 4.17
N ILE A 291 14.19 -14.44 2.94
CA ILE A 291 13.82 -15.74 2.39
C ILE A 291 14.82 -16.22 1.33
N GLN A 292 14.96 -17.54 1.21
CA GLN A 292 15.77 -18.14 0.16
C GLN A 292 14.89 -18.42 -1.07
N MET A 293 15.03 -17.61 -2.11
CA MET A 293 14.27 -17.75 -3.36
C MET A 293 14.99 -18.68 -4.35
N ASN A 294 14.96 -19.99 -4.10
CA ASN A 294 15.44 -20.99 -5.07
C ASN A 294 14.31 -21.45 -6.02
N TYR A 295 14.65 -22.30 -6.99
CA TYR A 295 13.68 -22.79 -7.99
C TYR A 295 12.51 -23.54 -7.33
N ASP A 296 12.77 -24.45 -6.40
CA ASP A 296 11.74 -25.21 -5.68
C ASP A 296 10.76 -24.31 -4.92
N PHE A 297 11.28 -23.24 -4.29
CA PHE A 297 10.45 -22.25 -3.61
C PHE A 297 9.55 -21.50 -4.59
N VAL A 298 10.08 -21.15 -5.77
CA VAL A 298 9.32 -20.47 -6.82
C VAL A 298 8.22 -21.34 -7.40
N GLU A 299 8.51 -22.62 -7.65
CA GLU A 299 7.52 -23.58 -8.18
C GLU A 299 6.35 -23.79 -7.22
N LYS A 300 6.63 -23.86 -5.91
CA LYS A 300 5.59 -24.01 -4.87
C LYS A 300 4.78 -22.75 -4.63
N ASN A 301 5.24 -21.58 -5.09
CA ASN A 301 4.61 -20.29 -4.88
C ASN A 301 4.36 -19.58 -6.22
N PRO A 302 3.52 -20.14 -7.11
CA PRO A 302 3.20 -19.51 -8.38
C PRO A 302 2.44 -18.19 -8.17
N ILE A 303 2.52 -17.28 -9.15
CA ILE A 303 1.83 -15.99 -9.09
C ILE A 303 0.31 -16.18 -9.06
N ILE A 304 -0.18 -17.16 -9.83
CA ILE A 304 -1.59 -17.56 -9.96
C ILE A 304 -1.64 -19.08 -9.79
N ASP A 305 -2.48 -19.54 -8.88
CA ASP A 305 -2.75 -20.96 -8.64
C ASP A 305 -3.95 -21.45 -9.46
N ARG A 306 -5.03 -20.65 -9.53
CA ARG A 306 -6.32 -21.00 -10.13
C ARG A 306 -6.57 -20.20 -11.41
N TYR A 307 -5.84 -20.56 -12.48
CA TYR A 307 -5.91 -19.88 -13.77
C TYR A 307 -7.32 -19.81 -14.39
N HIS A 308 -8.16 -20.83 -14.19
CA HIS A 308 -9.52 -20.85 -14.74
C HIS A 308 -10.38 -19.70 -14.21
N ILE A 309 -10.22 -19.30 -12.93
CA ILE A 309 -10.94 -18.18 -12.32
C ILE A 309 -10.55 -16.87 -12.99
N LEU A 310 -9.25 -16.67 -13.23
CA LEU A 310 -8.72 -15.48 -13.90
C LEU A 310 -9.26 -15.36 -15.34
N ILE A 311 -9.24 -16.46 -16.09
CA ILE A 311 -9.74 -16.50 -17.47
C ILE A 311 -11.23 -16.17 -17.50
N GLN A 312 -12.02 -16.78 -16.60
CA GLN A 312 -13.45 -16.52 -16.51
C GLN A 312 -13.75 -15.06 -16.12
N ALA A 313 -13.04 -14.52 -15.14
CA ALA A 313 -13.20 -13.13 -14.70
C ALA A 313 -12.85 -12.15 -15.84
N CYS A 314 -11.73 -12.34 -16.53
CA CYS A 314 -11.32 -11.51 -17.66
C CYS A 314 -12.27 -11.65 -18.86
N GLY A 315 -12.79 -12.86 -19.13
CA GLY A 315 -13.76 -13.10 -20.18
C GLY A 315 -15.10 -12.38 -19.95
N ASN A 316 -15.51 -12.27 -18.68
CA ASN A 316 -16.77 -11.67 -18.27
C ASN A 316 -16.69 -10.19 -17.89
N ILE A 317 -15.48 -9.60 -17.82
CA ILE A 317 -15.29 -8.23 -17.29
C ILE A 317 -16.16 -7.19 -18.00
N ASN A 318 -16.39 -7.36 -19.30
CA ASN A 318 -17.19 -6.44 -20.11
C ASN A 318 -18.67 -6.39 -19.69
N LEU A 319 -19.20 -7.46 -19.08
CA LEU A 319 -20.56 -7.45 -18.53
C LEU A 319 -20.71 -6.38 -17.44
N LEU A 320 -19.69 -6.23 -16.58
CA LEU A 320 -19.68 -5.19 -15.54
C LEU A 320 -19.62 -3.78 -16.14
N TYR A 321 -18.91 -3.59 -17.25
CA TYR A 321 -18.93 -2.31 -17.98
C TYR A 321 -20.31 -2.03 -18.57
N LYS A 322 -20.98 -3.05 -19.13
CA LYS A 322 -22.35 -2.92 -19.66
C LYS A 322 -23.33 -2.47 -18.57
N GLU A 323 -23.24 -3.04 -17.37
CA GLU A 323 -24.08 -2.66 -16.24
C GLU A 323 -23.88 -1.19 -15.84
N LYS A 324 -22.64 -0.69 -15.93
CA LYS A 324 -22.34 0.71 -15.59
C LYS A 324 -22.88 1.70 -16.61
N LYS A 325 -23.16 1.29 -17.85
CA LYS A 325 -23.65 2.19 -18.91
C LYS A 325 -24.91 2.97 -18.56
N VAL A 326 -25.76 2.46 -17.65
CA VAL A 326 -26.93 3.19 -17.13
C VAL A 326 -26.57 4.56 -16.53
N ASN A 327 -25.31 4.74 -16.12
CA ASN A 327 -24.80 5.98 -15.55
C ASN A 327 -24.01 6.84 -16.56
N GLU A 328 -24.04 6.52 -17.86
CA GLU A 328 -23.50 7.35 -18.93
C GLU A 328 -24.22 8.70 -18.98
N ASN A 329 -23.45 9.78 -19.12
CA ASN A 329 -23.97 11.10 -19.38
C ASN A 329 -23.73 11.49 -20.84
N PHE A 330 -24.81 11.79 -21.55
CA PHE A 330 -24.83 12.24 -22.94
C PHE A 330 -25.16 13.73 -23.09
N THR A 331 -25.52 14.44 -22.01
CA THR A 331 -25.98 15.84 -22.02
C THR A 331 -25.19 16.72 -21.04
N SER A 332 -24.87 17.96 -21.44
CA SER A 332 -24.06 18.87 -20.62
C SER A 332 -24.74 19.18 -19.27
N ASP A 333 -23.95 19.38 -18.21
CA ASP A 333 -24.39 19.47 -16.80
C ASP A 333 -25.47 20.55 -16.51
N ALA A 334 -25.62 21.55 -17.37
CA ALA A 334 -26.69 22.56 -17.28
C ALA A 334 -28.10 21.95 -17.48
N VAL A 335 -28.20 20.87 -18.27
CA VAL A 335 -29.46 20.18 -18.53
C VAL A 335 -29.77 19.20 -17.39
N ASN A 336 -28.78 18.52 -16.82
CA ASN A 336 -28.98 17.56 -15.73
C ASN A 336 -29.37 18.19 -14.40
N SER A 337 -28.93 19.43 -14.13
CA SER A 337 -29.39 20.19 -12.96
C SER A 337 -30.87 20.58 -13.08
N LYS A 338 -31.35 20.89 -14.29
CA LYS A 338 -32.78 21.11 -14.57
C LYS A 338 -33.60 19.81 -14.57
N ILE A 339 -33.09 18.73 -15.18
CA ILE A 339 -33.80 17.43 -15.22
C ILE A 339 -33.91 16.81 -13.83
N LYS A 340 -32.92 16.96 -12.93
CA LYS A 340 -33.07 16.50 -11.53
C LYS A 340 -34.13 17.29 -10.76
N LEU A 341 -34.26 18.58 -11.03
CA LEU A 341 -35.34 19.40 -10.48
C LEU A 341 -36.70 19.01 -11.07
N GLU A 342 -36.79 18.78 -12.38
CA GLU A 342 -38.05 18.40 -13.05
C GLU A 342 -38.47 16.95 -12.77
N ALA A 343 -37.55 15.99 -12.64
CA ALA A 343 -37.86 14.61 -12.23
C ALA A 343 -38.38 14.53 -10.79
N THR A 344 -38.06 15.53 -9.95
CA THR A 344 -38.65 15.68 -8.61
C THR A 344 -40.09 16.24 -8.69
N TYR A 345 -40.45 16.92 -9.78
CA TYR A 345 -41.79 17.50 -10.03
C TYR A 345 -42.72 16.64 -10.90
N VAL A 346 -42.22 15.67 -11.66
CA VAL A 346 -43.03 14.86 -12.61
C VAL A 346 -43.60 13.56 -12.00
N VAL A 347 -43.34 13.24 -10.73
CA VAL A 347 -43.88 12.02 -10.07
C VAL A 347 -45.36 12.16 -9.63
N THR A 348 -46.05 13.27 -9.88
CA THR A 348 -47.45 13.46 -9.44
C THR A 348 -48.52 13.45 -10.53
N LYS A 349 -48.27 12.87 -11.71
CA LYS A 349 -49.26 12.89 -12.80
C LYS A 349 -49.40 11.61 -13.63
N TYR A 350 -49.50 10.45 -12.98
CA TYR A 350 -50.13 9.26 -13.59
C TYR A 350 -50.82 8.42 -12.52
N GLN A 351 -52.02 8.85 -12.12
CA GLN A 351 -53.06 7.97 -11.59
C GLN A 351 -54.10 7.87 -12.71
N ASP A 352 -54.04 6.76 -13.45
CA ASP A 352 -55.20 6.08 -14.05
C ASP A 352 -54.70 4.95 -14.95
N LEU A 353 -54.49 3.78 -14.34
CA LEU A 353 -54.55 2.49 -15.01
C LEU A 353 -55.35 1.55 -14.09
N SER A 354 -56.66 1.74 -14.08
CA SER A 354 -57.57 0.59 -14.08
C SER A 354 -57.30 -0.19 -15.38
N MET A 355 -57.54 -1.50 -15.39
CA MET A 355 -57.23 -2.48 -16.44
C MET A 355 -55.89 -3.19 -16.27
N LEU A 356 -55.82 -4.05 -15.25
CA LEU A 356 -55.17 -5.37 -15.26
C LEU A 356 -55.52 -6.07 -13.93
N GLU A 357 -56.78 -6.51 -13.83
CA GLU A 357 -57.19 -7.52 -12.84
C GLU A 357 -56.83 -8.90 -13.41
N ASP A 358 -55.98 -9.65 -12.70
CA ASP A 358 -56.21 -11.05 -12.30
C ASP A 358 -54.90 -11.76 -11.93
N PHE A 359 -54.56 -11.74 -10.63
CA PHE A 359 -53.90 -12.86 -9.94
C PHE A 359 -54.18 -12.77 -8.43
N PRO A 360 -54.60 -13.86 -7.77
CA PRO A 360 -55.10 -13.82 -6.39
C PRO A 360 -53.97 -13.73 -5.35
N ASN A 361 -54.20 -12.86 -4.37
CA ASN A 361 -53.61 -12.77 -3.03
C ASN A 361 -52.07 -12.79 -2.87
N LYS A 362 -51.46 -11.59 -2.88
CA LYS A 362 -50.29 -11.29 -2.04
C LYS A 362 -50.65 -10.22 -1.01
N LYS A 363 -50.56 -10.58 0.27
CA LYS A 363 -50.70 -9.66 1.42
C LYS A 363 -49.79 -8.45 1.22
N LYS A 364 -50.32 -7.24 1.44
CA LYS A 364 -49.56 -5.98 1.38
C LYS A 364 -48.29 -6.08 2.25
N PRO A 365 -47.09 -5.77 1.72
CA PRO A 365 -45.89 -5.74 2.53
C PRO A 365 -45.96 -4.61 3.58
N LYS A 366 -45.47 -4.91 4.78
CA LYS A 366 -45.62 -4.10 6.00
C LYS A 366 -44.99 -2.70 5.96
N TYR A 367 -44.24 -2.32 4.93
CA TYR A 367 -43.46 -1.07 4.90
C TYR A 367 -44.21 0.15 4.35
N LEU A 368 -45.47 0.02 3.92
CA LEU A 368 -46.27 1.12 3.36
C LEU A 368 -47.36 1.67 4.31
N LYS A 369 -47.22 1.53 5.63
CA LYS A 369 -48.02 2.30 6.59
C LYS A 369 -47.28 3.57 6.98
N SER A 370 -47.71 4.70 6.42
CA SER A 370 -47.33 6.04 6.85
C SER A 370 -47.68 6.24 8.32
N LYS A 371 -46.74 6.74 9.12
CA LYS A 371 -47.05 7.50 10.33
C LYS A 371 -46.22 8.77 10.38
N GLU A 372 -46.92 9.82 10.77
CA GLU A 372 -46.57 11.23 10.79
C GLU A 372 -45.38 11.53 11.72
N ASN A 373 -44.70 12.64 11.44
CA ASN A 373 -43.73 13.28 12.33
C ASN A 373 -44.41 13.60 13.69
N PRO A 374 -43.72 13.43 14.84
CA PRO A 374 -42.70 14.43 15.21
C PRO A 374 -41.49 13.94 16.05
N ARG A 375 -40.38 14.68 15.90
CA ARG A 375 -39.25 14.92 16.83
C ARG A 375 -38.09 13.91 16.92
N ASP A 376 -36.93 14.40 16.46
CA ASP A 376 -35.54 14.22 16.93
C ASP A 376 -35.01 12.83 17.32
N LEU A 377 -34.06 12.31 16.50
CA LEU A 377 -32.67 11.89 16.87
C LEU A 377 -32.04 10.89 15.84
N THR A 378 -30.94 11.33 15.21
CA THR A 378 -29.81 10.60 14.56
C THR A 378 -30.02 9.72 13.28
N PRO A 379 -29.44 10.08 12.10
CA PRO A 379 -29.56 9.31 10.84
C PRO A 379 -28.46 8.30 10.44
N LYS A 380 -27.29 8.19 11.12
CA LYS A 380 -26.12 7.48 10.54
C LYS A 380 -26.04 5.96 10.73
N GLU A 381 -26.83 5.38 11.64
CA GLU A 381 -26.74 3.94 11.96
C GLU A 381 -27.76 3.08 11.20
N LYS A 382 -28.85 3.68 10.69
CA LYS A 382 -29.92 2.96 9.98
C LYS A 382 -29.60 2.67 8.52
N GLU A 383 -28.86 3.54 7.82
CA GLU A 383 -28.41 3.28 6.43
C GLU A 383 -27.42 2.11 6.35
N LYS A 384 -26.53 1.99 7.33
CA LYS A 384 -25.54 0.91 7.41
C LYS A 384 -26.20 -0.46 7.59
N LYS A 385 -27.22 -0.54 8.47
CA LYS A 385 -27.98 -1.77 8.70
C LYS A 385 -28.84 -2.20 7.51
N ASN A 386 -29.46 -1.27 6.79
CA ASN A 386 -30.25 -1.59 5.61
C ASN A 386 -29.39 -2.09 4.43
N LEU A 387 -28.18 -1.56 4.27
CA LEU A 387 -27.21 -2.05 3.28
C LEU A 387 -26.66 -3.45 3.64
N GLU A 388 -26.46 -3.72 4.93
CA GLU A 388 -26.04 -5.04 5.43
C GLU A 388 -27.15 -6.10 5.27
N GLU A 389 -28.42 -5.79 5.55
CA GLU A 389 -29.56 -6.72 5.40
C GLU A 389 -29.87 -7.05 3.92
N ILE A 390 -29.71 -6.11 2.99
CA ILE A 390 -29.86 -6.35 1.54
C ILE A 390 -28.72 -7.22 0.99
N SER A 391 -27.52 -7.11 1.56
CA SER A 391 -26.38 -7.99 1.24
C SER A 391 -26.57 -9.40 1.80
N GLN A 392 -27.17 -9.54 2.98
CA GLN A 392 -27.43 -10.83 3.62
C GLN A 392 -28.49 -11.65 2.86
N GLY A 393 -29.52 -10.98 2.31
CA GLY A 393 -30.58 -11.64 1.52
C GLY A 393 -30.12 -12.19 0.15
N LYS A 394 -28.96 -11.76 -0.36
CA LYS A 394 -28.33 -12.33 -1.58
C LYS A 394 -27.30 -13.42 -1.26
N GLN A 395 -26.76 -13.46 -0.04
CA GLN A 395 -25.82 -14.49 0.42
C GLN A 395 -26.50 -15.85 0.62
N ASP A 396 -27.81 -15.89 0.86
CA ASP A 396 -28.53 -17.13 1.22
C ASP A 396 -28.78 -18.09 0.03
N MET A 397 -28.52 -17.66 -1.22
CA MET A 397 -28.59 -18.54 -2.40
C MET A 397 -27.22 -19.08 -2.87
N VAL A 398 -26.11 -18.58 -2.32
CA VAL A 398 -24.73 -18.98 -2.73
C VAL A 398 -24.04 -19.85 -1.66
N SER A 399 -24.57 -19.90 -0.44
CA SER A 399 -24.07 -20.71 0.67
C SER A 399 -24.12 -22.23 0.43
N GLN A 400 -24.78 -22.69 -0.64
CA GLN A 400 -24.83 -24.11 -1.01
C GLN A 400 -23.65 -24.58 -1.88
N ILE A 401 -22.75 -23.68 -2.31
CA ILE A 401 -21.56 -24.04 -3.08
C ILE A 401 -20.35 -24.36 -2.17
N ASP A 402 -20.22 -23.68 -1.03
CA ASP A 402 -19.05 -23.84 -0.14
C ASP A 402 -19.01 -25.16 0.65
N THR A 403 -20.17 -25.80 0.84
CA THR A 403 -20.27 -27.05 1.62
C THR A 403 -19.84 -28.30 0.83
N LEU A 404 -19.62 -28.18 -0.49
CA LEU A 404 -19.24 -29.31 -1.36
C LEU A 404 -17.77 -29.32 -1.81
N ILE A 405 -17.00 -28.25 -1.56
CA ILE A 405 -15.60 -28.15 -2.01
C ILE A 405 -14.58 -28.42 -0.89
N LEU A 406 -14.93 -28.20 0.38
CA LEU A 406 -13.97 -28.20 1.50
C LEU A 406 -14.12 -29.37 2.48
N GLY A 407 -14.56 -30.51 1.99
CA GLY A 407 -14.73 -31.72 2.80
C GLY A 407 -13.42 -32.41 3.21
N SER A 408 -13.18 -32.40 4.52
CA SER A 408 -12.43 -33.37 5.36
C SER A 408 -10.93 -33.16 5.61
N GLY A 409 -10.55 -33.39 6.88
CA GLY A 409 -9.17 -33.62 7.30
C GLY A 409 -8.76 -33.05 8.66
N LYS A 410 -9.36 -33.50 9.77
CA LYS A 410 -8.77 -33.32 11.12
C LYS A 410 -7.71 -34.40 11.33
N SER A 411 -6.49 -34.00 11.70
CA SER A 411 -5.58 -34.86 12.47
C SER A 411 -4.78 -34.04 13.49
N THR A 412 -4.68 -34.62 14.68
CA THR A 412 -4.06 -34.13 15.91
C THR A 412 -2.64 -34.68 16.04
N VAL A 413 -1.63 -33.87 16.37
CA VAL A 413 -0.38 -34.34 17.03
C VAL A 413 0.19 -33.28 17.99
N ALA A 414 0.77 -33.78 19.07
CA ALA A 414 1.10 -33.16 20.35
C ALA A 414 2.41 -32.33 20.39
N LYS A 415 2.54 -31.56 21.49
CA LYS A 415 3.72 -30.81 21.94
C LYS A 415 4.76 -31.72 22.62
N ILE A 416 6.05 -31.40 22.46
CA ILE A 416 7.13 -31.74 23.40
C ILE A 416 8.06 -30.52 23.54
N PRO A 417 8.53 -30.15 24.75
CA PRO A 417 9.39 -28.99 24.99
C PRO A 417 10.88 -29.37 25.00
N ILE A 418 11.76 -28.43 24.60
CA ILE A 418 13.20 -28.55 24.83
C ILE A 418 13.76 -27.23 25.40
N ARG A 419 14.39 -27.35 26.57
CA ARG A 419 15.28 -26.39 27.27
C ARG A 419 16.68 -26.48 26.68
N VAL A 420 17.52 -25.45 26.90
CA VAL A 420 18.99 -25.47 27.22
C VAL A 420 19.59 -24.11 26.82
N THR A 421 19.74 -23.19 27.79
CA THR A 421 20.95 -22.75 28.53
C THR A 421 21.90 -21.80 27.80
N ASP A 422 22.16 -20.68 28.47
CA ASP A 422 23.14 -19.64 28.17
C ASP A 422 24.59 -20.16 28.24
N THR A 423 25.47 -19.61 27.40
CA THR A 423 26.86 -19.32 27.79
C THR A 423 27.33 -18.06 27.07
N ILE A 424 27.79 -17.12 27.89
CA ILE A 424 28.38 -15.83 27.56
C ILE A 424 29.87 -16.06 27.24
N ASN A 425 30.40 -15.41 26.21
CA ASN A 425 31.82 -15.10 26.13
C ASN A 425 31.98 -13.64 25.69
N GLU A 426 32.46 -12.82 26.63
CA GLU A 426 32.76 -11.41 26.44
C GLU A 426 34.08 -11.25 25.69
N GLU A 427 34.03 -10.71 24.47
CA GLU A 427 35.19 -10.12 23.82
C GLU A 427 34.99 -8.60 23.69
N SER A 428 35.87 -7.88 24.39
CA SER A 428 35.99 -6.43 24.52
C SER A 428 35.47 -5.61 23.32
N ASN A 429 34.42 -4.83 23.57
CA ASN A 429 33.74 -4.02 22.57
C ASN A 429 34.51 -2.70 22.34
N LYS A 430 35.29 -2.61 21.25
CA LYS A 430 36.07 -1.42 20.86
C LYS A 430 35.20 -0.16 20.67
N THR A 431 33.90 -0.31 20.44
CA THR A 431 32.92 0.79 20.36
C THR A 431 32.73 1.50 21.71
N VAL A 432 32.85 0.78 22.83
CA VAL A 432 32.78 1.35 24.18
C VAL A 432 34.01 2.23 24.47
N SER A 433 35.17 1.85 23.94
CA SER A 433 36.42 2.62 24.05
C SER A 433 36.36 3.97 23.32
N LEU A 434 35.62 4.06 22.21
CA LEU A 434 35.47 5.32 21.47
C LEU A 434 34.53 6.29 22.18
N ILE A 435 33.51 5.76 22.87
CA ILE A 435 32.54 6.53 23.63
C ILE A 435 33.19 7.14 24.87
N SER A 436 34.03 6.37 25.58
CA SER A 436 34.80 6.89 26.73
C SER A 436 35.80 7.97 26.31
N GLU A 437 36.45 7.83 25.14
CA GLU A 437 37.34 8.87 24.59
C GLU A 437 36.58 10.16 24.19
N ILE A 438 35.37 10.03 23.65
CA ILE A 438 34.52 11.17 23.30
C ILE A 438 34.01 11.87 24.58
N GLU A 439 33.64 11.11 25.62
CA GLU A 439 33.26 11.66 26.92
C GLU A 439 34.42 12.37 27.62
N GLU A 440 35.64 11.81 27.59
CA GLU A 440 36.81 12.49 28.14
C GLU A 440 37.10 13.82 27.43
N LYS A 441 36.98 13.85 26.09
CA LYS A 441 37.18 15.06 25.28
C LYS A 441 36.08 16.10 25.54
N LEU A 442 34.84 15.67 25.76
CA LEU A 442 33.71 16.55 26.12
C LEU A 442 33.83 17.09 27.54
N ASN A 443 34.27 16.27 28.50
CA ASN A 443 34.48 16.67 29.90
C ASN A 443 35.69 17.61 30.05
N LYS A 444 36.77 17.41 29.28
CA LYS A 444 37.89 18.37 29.18
C LYS A 444 37.45 19.72 28.59
N LYS A 445 36.56 19.74 27.58
CA LYS A 445 35.96 20.98 27.03
C LYS A 445 35.04 21.70 28.02
N LYS A 446 34.24 20.97 28.81
CA LYS A 446 33.38 21.54 29.87
C LYS A 446 34.20 22.14 31.02
N LYS A 447 35.30 21.49 31.45
CA LYS A 447 36.22 22.04 32.46
C LYS A 447 36.93 23.31 31.97
N LYS A 448 37.39 23.37 30.71
CA LYS A 448 37.99 24.60 30.11
C LYS A 448 37.00 25.78 30.08
N LYS A 449 35.73 25.57 29.72
CA LYS A 449 34.70 26.62 29.75
C LYS A 449 34.37 27.12 31.17
N LYS A 450 34.41 26.24 32.18
CA LYS A 450 34.17 26.62 33.58
C LYS A 450 35.31 27.48 34.16
N ILE A 451 36.57 27.20 33.79
CA ILE A 451 37.73 27.99 34.23
C ILE A 451 37.72 29.39 33.60
N ILE A 452 37.34 29.51 32.33
CA ILE A 452 37.25 30.81 31.64
C ILE A 452 36.15 31.69 32.26
N ASN A 453 34.98 31.13 32.59
CA ASN A 453 33.90 31.90 33.22
C ASN A 453 34.20 32.32 34.67
N VAL A 454 35.07 31.59 35.39
CA VAL A 454 35.50 31.97 36.75
C VAL A 454 36.57 33.06 36.72
N MET A 455 37.41 33.12 35.67
CA MET A 455 38.39 34.20 35.49
C MET A 455 37.73 35.52 35.04
N VAL A 456 36.68 35.47 34.23
CA VAL A 456 35.96 36.68 33.78
C VAL A 456 35.14 37.34 34.90
N ASN A 457 34.61 36.57 35.85
CA ASN A 457 33.85 37.10 37.00
C ASN A 457 34.72 37.60 38.18
N LYS A 458 36.06 37.54 38.07
CA LYS A 458 36.98 38.09 39.08
C LYS A 458 37.59 39.45 38.68
N ASN A 459 37.30 39.95 37.48
CA ASN A 459 37.86 41.20 36.95
C ASN A 459 36.79 42.28 36.63
N ASN A 460 35.61 42.21 37.25
CA ASN A 460 34.61 43.28 37.21
C ASN A 460 34.24 43.72 38.62
#